data_AF-A0A1B6IWI3-F1
#
_entry.id   AF-A0A1B6IWI3-F1
#
_cell.length_a   1.000
_cell.length_b   1.000
_cell.length_c   1.000
_cell.angle_alpha   90.00
_cell.angle_beta   90.00
_cell.angle_gamma   90.00
#
_symmetry.space_group_name_H-M   'P 1'
#
loop_
_entity.id
_entity.type
_entity.pdbx_description
1 polymer ?
#
loop_
_entity_poly.entity_id
_entity_poly.type
_entity_poly.pdbx_seq_one_letter_code
_entity_poly.pdbx_strand_id
1 'polypeptide(L)'
;GIQRLTVGSLLQCVLSVLQEVFLRKHFGYTYLQVLRYQILTTHNYCMNIGEELWKDLFQLLQQLYRNPPPKVDKAVIIGTLNLIIKNGSCHSFFALDVKKMFPTLCEWIKADIRTLNLQEHLVQLALTVCRV
;
A
#
# COMPACT_ATOMS: atom_id res chain seq x y z
N GLY A 1 1.74 0.90 -34.46
CA GLY A 1 2.31 1.77 -33.42
C GLY A 1 2.35 1.01 -32.11
N ILE A 2 3.46 1.03 -31.38
CA ILE A 2 3.58 0.30 -30.11
C ILE A 2 2.70 1.01 -29.06
N GLN A 3 1.70 0.31 -28.53
CA GLN A 3 0.84 0.82 -27.47
C GLN A 3 1.70 1.01 -26.22
N ARG A 4 1.85 2.26 -25.76
CA ARG A 4 2.63 2.54 -24.55
C ARG A 4 1.84 2.11 -23.32
N LEU A 5 2.44 1.27 -22.48
CA LEU A 5 1.91 0.94 -21.17
C LEU A 5 1.88 2.22 -20.31
N THR A 6 0.69 2.56 -19.81
CA THR A 6 0.52 3.67 -18.86
C THR A 6 0.75 3.18 -17.43
N VAL A 7 1.11 4.08 -16.51
CA VAL A 7 1.18 3.73 -15.08
C VAL A 7 -0.17 3.21 -14.57
N GLY A 8 -1.29 3.75 -15.05
CA GLY A 8 -2.62 3.29 -14.69
C GLY A 8 -2.85 1.83 -15.10
N SER A 9 -2.47 1.45 -16.31
CA SER A 9 -2.56 0.05 -16.79
C SER A 9 -1.67 -0.90 -15.99
N LEU A 10 -0.45 -0.46 -15.64
CA LEU A 10 0.45 -1.23 -14.79
C LEU A 10 -0.14 -1.43 -13.40
N LEU A 11 -0.66 -0.36 -12.80
CA LEU A 11 -1.25 -0.41 -11.47
C LEU A 11 -2.50 -1.30 -11.42
N GLN A 12 -3.35 -1.22 -12.44
CA GLN A 12 -4.52 -2.08 -12.59
C GLN A 12 -4.11 -3.56 -12.67
N CYS A 13 -3.02 -3.88 -13.38
CA CYS A 13 -2.47 -5.23 -13.39
C CYS A 13 -2.02 -5.67 -11.98
N VAL A 14 -1.33 -4.79 -11.23
CA VAL A 14 -0.94 -5.07 -9.84
C VAL A 14 -2.17 -5.32 -8.96
N LEU A 15 -3.18 -4.44 -9.04
CA LEU A 15 -4.43 -4.59 -8.27
C LEU A 15 -5.13 -5.91 -8.59
N SER A 16 -5.26 -6.25 -9.88
CA SER A 16 -5.91 -7.48 -10.33
C SER A 16 -5.26 -8.73 -9.74
N VAL A 17 -3.93 -8.78 -9.73
CA VAL A 17 -3.16 -9.91 -9.17
C VAL A 17 -3.29 -9.99 -7.65
N LEU A 18 -3.27 -8.84 -6.96
CA LEU A 18 -3.34 -8.80 -5.50
C LEU A 18 -4.77 -8.99 -4.96
N GLN A 19 -5.80 -8.69 -5.74
CA GLN A 19 -7.21 -8.89 -5.36
C GLN A 19 -7.66 -10.33 -5.56
N GLU A 20 -7.29 -10.96 -6.68
CA GLU A 20 -7.68 -12.33 -6.98
C GLU A 20 -6.93 -13.32 -6.06
N VAL A 21 -7.67 -14.25 -5.44
CA VAL A 21 -7.16 -15.11 -4.36
C VAL A 21 -6.07 -16.05 -4.86
N PHE A 22 -6.26 -16.68 -6.01
CA PHE A 22 -5.31 -17.64 -6.57
C PHE A 22 -4.01 -16.93 -7.00
N LEU A 23 -4.11 -15.82 -7.72
CA LEU A 23 -2.98 -15.02 -8.18
C LEU A 23 -2.24 -14.40 -7.01
N ARG A 24 -2.94 -13.84 -6.01
CA ARG A 24 -2.32 -13.32 -4.79
C ARG A 24 -1.51 -14.40 -4.08
N LYS A 25 -2.02 -15.63 -4.01
CA LYS A 25 -1.34 -16.75 -3.34
C LYS A 25 0.00 -17.10 -3.99
N HIS A 26 0.09 -17.02 -5.32
CA HIS A 26 1.27 -17.47 -6.08
C HIS A 26 2.21 -16.32 -6.46
N PHE A 27 1.67 -15.15 -6.76
CA PHE A 27 2.39 -14.00 -7.31
C PHE A 27 2.35 -12.77 -6.41
N GLY A 28 1.61 -12.81 -5.29
CA GLY A 28 1.38 -11.64 -4.44
C GLY A 28 2.66 -11.01 -3.90
N TYR A 29 3.63 -11.81 -3.48
CA TYR A 29 4.94 -11.29 -3.07
C TYR A 29 5.60 -10.50 -4.20
N THR A 30 5.75 -11.11 -5.39
CA THR A 30 6.38 -10.48 -6.56
C THR A 30 5.71 -9.16 -6.93
N TYR A 31 4.38 -9.15 -7.01
CA TYR A 31 3.64 -7.95 -7.39
C TYR A 31 3.67 -6.86 -6.31
N LEU A 32 3.73 -7.23 -5.03
CA LEU A 32 3.97 -6.27 -3.95
C LEU A 32 5.36 -5.64 -4.03
N GLN A 33 6.38 -6.42 -4.42
CA GLN A 33 7.74 -5.90 -4.66
C GLN A 33 7.76 -4.95 -5.86
N VAL A 34 7.08 -5.30 -6.97
CA VAL A 34 6.93 -4.39 -8.13
C VAL A 34 6.28 -3.09 -7.72
N LEU A 35 5.16 -3.15 -6.98
CA LEU A 35 4.48 -1.98 -6.45
C LEU A 35 5.44 -1.11 -5.62
N ARG A 36 6.15 -1.73 -4.69
CA ARG A 36 7.02 -1.02 -3.73
C ARG A 36 8.24 -0.40 -4.39
N TYR A 37 8.95 -1.12 -5.25
CA TYR A 37 10.28 -0.72 -5.73
C TYR A 37 10.31 -0.16 -7.15
N GLN A 38 9.26 -0.38 -7.94
CA GLN A 38 9.20 0.12 -9.33
C GLN A 38 8.15 1.21 -9.49
N ILE A 39 7.01 1.08 -8.79
CA ILE A 39 5.90 2.02 -8.94
C ILE A 39 6.02 3.17 -7.93
N LEU A 40 5.96 2.85 -6.63
CA LEU A 40 5.86 3.85 -5.57
C LEU A 40 7.17 4.61 -5.30
N THR A 41 8.29 4.18 -5.85
CA THR A 41 9.58 4.90 -5.79
C THR A 41 9.81 5.81 -6.98
N THR A 42 9.01 5.68 -8.05
CA THR A 42 9.17 6.46 -9.27
C THR A 42 8.27 7.69 -9.21
N HIS A 43 8.86 8.86 -8.96
CA HIS A 43 8.12 10.14 -8.83
C HIS A 43 7.15 10.39 -9.99
N ASN A 44 7.60 10.18 -11.23
CA ASN A 44 6.77 10.36 -12.42
C ASN A 44 5.55 9.44 -12.46
N TYR A 45 5.62 8.27 -11.84
CA TYR A 45 4.48 7.37 -11.74
C TYR A 45 3.50 7.88 -10.69
N CYS A 46 3.98 8.23 -9.49
CA CYS A 46 3.14 8.74 -8.41
C CYS A 46 2.28 9.95 -8.84
N MET A 47 2.87 10.90 -9.58
CA MET A 47 2.16 12.10 -10.07
C MET A 47 1.04 11.80 -11.09
N ASN A 48 1.07 10.63 -11.72
CA ASN A 48 0.14 10.22 -12.78
C ASN A 48 -0.83 9.13 -12.33
N ILE A 49 -0.80 8.72 -11.06
CA ILE A 49 -1.79 7.79 -10.50
C ILE A 49 -3.09 8.58 -10.23
N GLY A 50 -4.20 8.09 -10.78
CA GLY A 50 -5.52 8.68 -10.58
C GLY A 50 -6.04 8.49 -9.15
N GLU A 51 -7.01 9.32 -8.76
CA GLU A 51 -7.61 9.31 -7.42
C GLU A 51 -8.16 7.95 -7.00
N GLU A 52 -9.00 7.34 -7.84
CA GLU A 52 -9.61 6.04 -7.54
C GLU A 52 -8.56 4.94 -7.34
N LEU A 53 -7.48 4.98 -8.12
CA LEU A 53 -6.39 4.03 -8.01
C LEU A 53 -5.60 4.17 -6.70
N TRP A 54 -5.41 5.38 -6.19
CA TRP A 54 -4.81 5.60 -4.87
C TRP A 54 -5.70 5.03 -3.76
N LYS A 55 -7.01 5.26 -3.84
CA LYS A 55 -7.99 4.72 -2.89
C LYS A 55 -8.01 3.20 -2.92
N ASP A 56 -8.04 2.60 -4.11
CA ASP A 56 -8.03 1.15 -4.30
C ASP A 56 -6.79 0.51 -3.70
N LEU A 57 -5.60 1.08 -3.96
CA LEU A 57 -4.34 0.63 -3.37
C LEU A 57 -4.36 0.70 -1.85
N PHE A 58 -4.84 1.82 -1.31
CA PHE A 58 -4.88 2.06 0.13
C PHE A 58 -5.80 1.07 0.85
N GLN A 59 -6.99 0.84 0.30
CA GLN A 59 -7.94 -0.14 0.82
C GLN A 59 -7.40 -1.57 0.70
N LEU A 60 -6.82 -1.91 -0.45
CA LEU A 60 -6.23 -3.22 -0.67
C LEU A 60 -5.14 -3.53 0.35
N LEU A 61 -4.21 -2.60 0.61
CA LEU A 61 -3.15 -2.87 1.59
C LEU A 61 -3.67 -3.03 3.01
N GLN A 62 -4.75 -2.34 3.39
CA GLN A 62 -5.40 -2.59 4.68
C GLN A 62 -6.01 -4.00 4.75
N GLN A 63 -6.55 -4.52 3.64
CA GLN A 63 -7.05 -5.89 3.56
C GLN A 63 -5.90 -6.91 3.62
N LEU A 64 -4.81 -6.66 2.89
CA LEU A 64 -3.62 -7.51 2.90
C LEU A 64 -2.97 -7.56 4.28
N TYR A 65 -3.00 -6.47 5.05
CA TYR A 65 -2.48 -6.48 6.43
C TYR A 65 -3.20 -7.52 7.30
N ARG A 66 -4.53 -7.61 7.16
CA ARG A 66 -5.37 -8.57 7.88
C ARG A 66 -5.13 -10.00 7.39
N ASN A 67 -4.97 -10.17 6.08
CA ASN A 67 -4.76 -11.45 5.42
C ASN A 67 -3.55 -11.40 4.46
N PRO A 68 -2.31 -11.51 4.98
CA PRO A 68 -1.12 -11.40 4.16
C PRO A 68 -1.04 -12.52 3.12
N PRO A 69 -0.54 -12.25 1.90
CA PRO A 69 -0.18 -13.32 0.97
C PRO A 69 0.87 -14.25 1.60
N PRO A 70 0.96 -15.52 1.16
CA PRO A 70 2.00 -16.41 1.63
C PRO A 70 3.38 -15.79 1.43
N LYS A 71 4.26 -15.95 2.43
CA LYS A 71 5.64 -15.44 2.43
C LYS A 71 5.77 -13.91 2.41
N VAL A 72 4.67 -13.17 2.60
CA VAL A 72 4.68 -11.72 2.77
C VAL A 72 4.56 -11.39 4.26
N ASP A 73 5.58 -10.75 4.82
CA ASP A 73 5.53 -10.21 6.18
C ASP A 73 4.61 -8.97 6.22
N LYS A 74 3.83 -8.82 7.30
CA LYS A 74 3.07 -7.61 7.61
C LYS A 74 3.95 -6.35 7.60
N ALA A 75 5.23 -6.44 7.99
CA ALA A 75 6.18 -5.34 7.90
C ALA A 75 6.36 -4.82 6.47
N VAL A 76 6.35 -5.72 5.47
CA VAL A 76 6.41 -5.32 4.06
C VAL A 76 5.15 -4.56 3.68
N ILE A 77 3.98 -5.03 4.11
CA ILE A 77 2.68 -4.38 3.83
C ILE A 77 2.63 -2.99 4.48
N ILE A 78 3.01 -2.85 5.75
CA ILE A 78 3.09 -1.56 6.42
C ILE A 78 4.06 -0.62 5.71
N GLY A 79 5.24 -1.12 5.34
CA GLY A 79 6.23 -0.32 4.62
C GLY A 79 5.70 0.18 3.27
N THR A 80 4.95 -0.64 2.54
CA THR A 80 4.29 -0.23 1.30
C THR A 80 3.16 0.76 1.55
N LEU A 81 2.39 0.60 2.64
CA LEU A 81 1.34 1.54 3.04
C LEU A 81 1.92 2.91 3.40
N ASN A 82 3.08 2.93 4.06
CA ASN A 82 3.83 4.15 4.33
C ASN A 82 4.22 4.90 3.05
N LEU A 83 4.63 4.19 2.00
CA LEU A 83 4.93 4.81 0.71
C LEU A 83 3.67 5.37 0.05
N ILE A 84 2.56 4.63 0.11
CA ILE A 84 1.27 5.10 -0.41
C ILE A 84 0.84 6.38 0.29
N ILE A 85 0.93 6.45 1.63
CA ILE A 85 0.56 7.64 2.37
C ILE A 85 1.49 8.80 2.02
N LYS A 86 2.82 8.60 2.07
CA LYS A 86 3.78 9.67 1.77
C LYS A 86 3.61 10.26 0.38
N ASN A 87 3.39 9.42 -0.63
CA ASN A 87 3.29 9.87 -2.02
C ASN A 87 1.86 10.31 -2.39
N GLY A 88 0.85 9.59 -1.91
CA GLY A 88 -0.55 9.85 -2.20
C GLY A 88 -1.09 11.09 -1.48
N SER A 89 -0.57 11.41 -0.28
CA SER A 89 -1.02 12.59 0.48
C SER A 89 -0.59 13.92 -0.12
N CYS A 90 0.25 13.93 -1.17
CA CYS A 90 0.44 15.11 -2.01
C CYS A 90 -0.86 15.53 -2.73
N HIS A 91 -1.83 14.62 -2.83
CA HIS A 91 -3.15 14.90 -3.38
C HIS A 91 -4.16 15.13 -2.25
N SER A 92 -4.84 16.28 -2.27
CA SER A 92 -5.77 16.71 -1.22
C SER A 92 -6.94 15.75 -0.98
N PHE A 93 -7.39 15.04 -2.02
CA PHE A 93 -8.47 14.04 -1.90
C PHE A 93 -8.09 12.86 -1.00
N PHE A 94 -6.81 12.48 -0.98
CA PHE A 94 -6.35 11.27 -0.31
C PHE A 94 -6.11 11.48 1.20
N ALA A 95 -5.77 12.71 1.60
CA ALA A 95 -5.47 13.06 2.97
C ALA A 95 -6.62 12.74 3.96
N LEU A 96 -7.87 12.92 3.53
CA LEU A 96 -9.04 12.59 4.35
C LEU A 96 -9.17 11.09 4.60
N ASP A 97 -8.92 10.26 3.59
CA ASP A 97 -9.01 8.80 3.74
C ASP A 97 -7.86 8.26 4.60
N VAL A 98 -6.68 8.87 4.54
CA VAL A 98 -5.58 8.58 5.48
C VAL A 98 -5.98 8.88 6.92
N LYS A 99 -6.63 10.02 7.19
CA LYS A 99 -7.11 10.37 8.54
C LYS A 99 -8.13 9.38 9.07
N LYS A 100 -9.04 8.90 8.23
CA LYS A 100 -10.03 7.86 8.60
C LYS A 100 -9.39 6.52 8.99
N MET A 101 -8.13 6.28 8.63
CA MET A 101 -7.41 5.07 9.01
C MET A 101 -7.03 5.03 10.50
N PHE A 102 -7.00 6.17 11.18
CA PHE A 102 -6.48 6.27 12.56
C PHE A 102 -7.05 5.23 13.54
N PRO A 103 -8.37 4.96 13.58
CA PRO A 103 -8.91 3.91 14.45
C PRO A 103 -8.38 2.51 14.10
N THR A 104 -8.29 2.20 12.80
CA THR A 104 -7.76 0.91 12.32
C THR A 104 -6.29 0.75 12.72
N LEU A 105 -5.51 1.81 12.62
CA LEU A 105 -4.11 1.80 13.02
C LEU A 105 -3.95 1.57 14.53
N CYS A 106 -4.76 2.21 15.36
CA CYS A 106 -4.77 1.98 16.81
C CYS A 106 -5.01 0.50 17.14
N GLU A 107 -5.93 -0.17 16.44
CA GLU A 107 -6.18 -1.59 16.62
C GLU A 107 -4.99 -2.46 16.18
N TRP A 108 -4.34 -2.14 15.07
CA TRP A 108 -3.13 -2.85 14.64
C TRP A 108 -1.99 -2.70 15.63
N ILE A 109 -1.80 -1.49 16.18
CA ILE A 109 -0.81 -1.23 17.22
C ILE A 109 -1.12 -2.10 18.45
N LYS A 110 -2.35 -2.06 18.98
CA LYS A 110 -2.71 -2.87 20.15
C LYS A 110 -2.48 -4.37 19.92
N ALA A 111 -2.81 -4.86 18.72
CA ALA A 111 -2.69 -6.28 18.39
C ALA A 111 -1.24 -6.72 18.18
N ASP A 112 -0.44 -5.95 17.44
CA ASP A 112 0.82 -6.42 16.87
C ASP A 112 2.08 -5.73 17.44
N ILE A 113 1.96 -4.68 18.28
CA ILE A 113 3.12 -3.90 18.77
C ILE A 113 4.15 -4.69 19.57
N ARG A 114 3.76 -5.83 20.16
CA ARG A 114 4.67 -6.71 20.90
C ARG A 114 5.62 -7.49 20.00
N THR A 115 5.40 -7.46 18.69
CA THR A 115 6.26 -8.12 17.71
C THR A 115 7.40 -7.17 17.33
N LEU A 116 8.61 -7.45 17.81
CA LEU A 116 9.81 -6.58 17.65
C LEU A 116 10.02 -6.05 16.23
N ASN A 117 9.91 -6.91 15.20
CA ASN A 117 10.14 -6.51 13.80
C ASN A 117 9.03 -5.61 13.23
N LEU A 118 7.84 -5.65 13.82
CA LEU A 118 6.65 -4.92 13.39
C LEU A 118 6.48 -3.60 14.14
N GLN A 119 6.97 -3.52 15.38
CA GLN A 119 6.86 -2.35 16.23
C GLN A 119 7.37 -1.08 15.55
N GLU A 120 8.59 -1.12 14.99
CA GLU A 120 9.18 0.05 14.33
C GLU A 120 8.34 0.49 13.12
N HIS A 121 7.92 -0.46 12.29
CA HIS A 121 7.11 -0.20 11.11
C HIS A 121 5.75 0.44 11.48
N LEU A 122 5.09 -0.07 12.53
CA LEU A 122 3.82 0.46 13.03
C LEU A 122 3.98 1.88 13.60
N VAL A 123 5.04 2.15 14.35
CA VAL A 123 5.34 3.49 14.88
C VAL A 123 5.61 4.47 13.73
N GLN A 124 6.42 4.08 12.74
CA GLN A 124 6.68 4.90 11.55
C GLN A 124 5.38 5.18 10.77
N LEU A 125 4.48 4.20 10.68
CA LEU A 125 3.17 4.37 10.07
C LEU A 125 2.29 5.36 10.83
N ALA A 126 2.25 5.27 12.15
CA ALA A 126 1.54 6.24 13.00
C ALA A 126 2.06 7.65 12.81
N LEU A 127 3.37 7.84 12.85
CA LEU A 127 3.98 9.14 12.61
C LEU A 127 3.66 9.67 11.21
N THR A 128 3.61 8.79 10.20
CA THR A 128 3.29 9.18 8.82
C THR A 128 1.83 9.61 8.71
N VAL A 129 0.89 8.87 9.28
CA VAL A 129 -0.55 9.23 9.31
C VAL A 129 -0.77 10.56 10.04
N CYS A 130 -0.10 10.78 11.18
CA CYS A 130 -0.25 12.01 11.98
C CYS A 130 0.32 13.27 11.29
N ARG A 131 1.15 13.12 10.26
CA ARG A 131 1.77 14.25 9.53
C ARG A 131 0.93 14.74 8.34
N VAL A 132 -0.09 13.98 7.95
CA VAL A 132 -1.05 14.30 6.89
C VAL A 132 -2.21 15.12 7.47
#